data_AF-A0A644YVX8-F1
#
_entry.id   AF-A0A644YVX8-F1
#
_cell.length_a   1.000
_cell.length_b   1.000
_cell.length_c   1.000
_cell.angle_alpha   90.00
_cell.angle_beta   90.00
_cell.angle_gamma   90.00
#
_symmetry.space_group_name_H-M   'P 1'
#
loop_
_entity.id
_entity.type
_entity.pdbx_description
1 polymer ?
#
loop_
_entity_poly.entity_id
_entity_poly.type
_entity_poly.pdbx_seq_one_letter_code
_entity_poly.pdbx_strand_id
1 'polypeptide(L)'
;MPPLLNNSESLTRAIMINSYTMAINRDVMQMAQTVVRAIVEDELKVKAQAELAKQGLTLSDLVRMALREAAEGRISFSFDGVIRNRETLKAMQELDEGKGERVASLNAFHEMMKK
;
A
#
# COMPACT_ATOMS: atom_id res chain seq x y z
N MET A 1 17.00 -51.13 43.50
CA MET A 1 17.66 -50.01 42.79
C MET A 1 16.97 -49.84 41.44
N PRO A 2 16.37 -48.68 41.14
CA PRO A 2 15.86 -48.40 39.80
C PRO A 2 17.02 -48.09 38.84
N PRO A 3 16.90 -48.43 37.54
CA PRO A 3 17.96 -48.23 36.56
C PRO A 3 18.12 -46.74 36.24
N LEU A 4 19.37 -46.31 36.06
CA LEU A 4 19.74 -44.96 35.68
C LEU A 4 19.28 -44.70 34.25
N LEU A 5 18.28 -43.84 34.06
CA LEU A 5 17.89 -43.36 32.74
C LEU A 5 19.07 -42.62 32.09
N ASN A 6 19.34 -43.00 30.84
CA ASN A 6 20.41 -42.53 29.98
C ASN A 6 20.28 -41.01 29.71
N ASN A 7 21.11 -40.21 30.37
CA ASN A 7 21.12 -38.74 30.29
C ASN A 7 21.47 -38.16 28.90
N SER A 8 21.93 -38.98 27.95
CA SER A 8 22.32 -38.52 26.61
C SER A 8 21.11 -38.21 25.70
N GLU A 9 20.00 -38.95 25.82
CA GLU A 9 18.79 -38.70 25.01
C GLU A 9 18.03 -37.44 25.46
N SER A 10 18.07 -37.14 26.76
CA SER A 10 17.52 -35.92 27.36
C SER A 10 18.22 -34.67 26.83
N LEU A 11 19.56 -34.68 26.78
CA LEU A 11 20.35 -33.58 26.24
C LEU A 11 20.13 -33.42 24.73
N THR A 12 20.03 -34.52 23.98
CA THR A 12 19.78 -34.47 22.54
C THR A 12 18.38 -33.90 22.25
N ARG A 13 17.35 -34.29 23.02
CA ARG A 13 16.01 -33.68 22.93
C ARG A 13 16.01 -32.21 23.32
N ALA A 14 16.70 -31.82 24.38
CA ALA A 14 16.77 -30.42 24.82
C ALA A 14 17.50 -29.53 23.80
N ILE A 15 18.59 -30.02 23.19
CA ILE A 15 19.31 -29.33 22.12
C ILE A 15 18.43 -29.19 20.88
N MET A 16 17.69 -30.24 20.50
CA MET A 16 16.75 -30.16 19.37
C MET A 16 15.60 -29.20 19.66
N ILE A 17 15.04 -29.18 20.87
CA ILE A 17 13.98 -28.22 21.25
C ILE A 17 14.51 -26.77 21.20
N ASN A 18 15.74 -26.53 21.67
CA ASN A 18 16.37 -25.21 21.61
C ASN A 18 16.71 -24.77 20.18
N SER A 19 17.07 -25.71 19.28
CA SER A 19 17.31 -25.38 17.87
C SER A 19 16.00 -25.12 17.11
N TYR A 20 14.94 -25.89 17.38
CA TYR A 20 13.62 -25.65 16.80
C TYR A 20 13.01 -24.32 17.28
N THR A 21 13.15 -23.96 18.56
CA THR A 21 12.68 -22.66 19.07
C THR A 21 13.47 -21.48 18.47
N MET A 22 14.78 -21.61 18.26
CA MET A 22 15.57 -20.59 17.56
C MET A 22 15.22 -20.45 16.07
N ALA A 23 14.93 -21.55 15.38
CA ALA A 23 14.50 -21.53 13.97
C ALA A 23 13.11 -20.92 13.81
N ILE A 24 12.15 -21.28 14.67
CA ILE A 24 10.82 -20.68 14.69
C ILE A 24 10.91 -19.17 14.94
N ASN A 25 11.76 -18.72 15.88
CA ASN A 25 11.94 -17.29 16.12
C ASN A 25 12.52 -16.56 14.90
N ARG A 26 13.39 -17.19 14.10
CA ARG A 26 13.97 -16.57 12.90
C ARG A 26 12.95 -16.40 11.76
N ASP A 27 12.09 -17.40 11.56
CA ASP A 27 11.03 -17.34 10.54
C ASP A 27 9.86 -16.45 10.99
N VAL A 28 9.54 -16.41 12.29
CA VAL A 28 8.55 -15.46 12.85
C VAL A 28 9.08 -14.01 12.78
N MET A 29 10.38 -13.79 12.94
CA MET A 29 11.01 -12.46 12.75
C MET A 29 11.00 -11.99 11.28
N GLN A 30 10.74 -12.88 10.30
CA GLN A 30 10.57 -12.49 8.90
C GLN A 30 9.17 -12.00 8.55
N MET A 31 8.17 -12.15 9.43
CA MET A 31 6.91 -11.41 9.33
C MET A 31 7.10 -10.02 9.93
N ALA A 32 7.95 -9.19 9.31
CA ALA A 32 8.22 -7.84 9.79
C ALA A 32 6.95 -6.97 9.69
N GLN A 33 6.17 -6.91 10.78
CA GLN A 33 5.03 -6.03 10.90
C GLN A 33 5.54 -4.59 11.00
N THR A 34 5.45 -3.84 9.90
CA THR A 34 5.84 -2.43 9.87
C THR A 34 4.64 -1.55 10.21
N VAL A 35 4.86 -0.49 10.99
CA VAL A 35 3.80 0.43 11.43
C VAL A 35 3.74 1.62 10.48
N VAL A 36 2.52 1.97 10.06
CA VAL A 36 2.24 3.20 9.30
C VAL A 36 1.85 4.30 10.28
N ARG A 37 2.54 5.44 10.23
CA ARG A 37 2.22 6.64 11.01
C ARG A 37 1.94 7.79 10.04
N ALA A 38 0.82 8.48 10.25
CA ALA A 38 0.44 9.65 9.47
C ALA A 38 -0.12 10.72 10.42
N ILE A 39 0.19 11.98 10.12
CA ILE A 39 -0.42 13.13 10.79
C ILE A 39 -1.72 13.44 10.06
N VAL A 40 -2.81 13.54 10.82
CA VAL A 40 -4.14 13.87 10.32
C VAL A 40 -4.80 14.83 11.30
N GLU A 41 -5.71 15.67 10.81
CA GLU A 41 -6.54 16.52 11.65
C GLU A 41 -7.46 15.67 12.53
N ASP A 42 -7.61 16.05 13.80
CA ASP A 42 -8.38 15.29 14.78
C ASP A 42 -9.86 15.15 14.37
N GLU A 43 -10.48 16.24 13.89
CA GLU A 43 -11.88 16.22 13.45
C GLU A 43 -12.08 15.29 12.24
N LEU A 44 -11.14 15.33 11.29
CA LEU A 44 -11.16 14.45 10.11
C LEU A 44 -11.05 12.98 10.52
N LYS A 45 -10.14 12.65 11.45
CA LYS A 45 -9.96 11.28 11.95
C LYS A 45 -11.25 10.75 12.59
N VAL A 46 -11.89 11.54 13.45
CA VAL A 46 -13.12 11.14 14.14
C VAL A 46 -14.26 10.91 13.15
N LYS A 47 -14.46 11.84 12.20
CA LYS A 47 -15.48 11.71 11.15
C LYS A 47 -15.24 10.48 10.28
N ALA A 48 -14.02 10.29 9.79
CA ALA A 48 -13.68 9.15 8.95
C ALA A 48 -13.87 7.81 9.70
N GLN A 49 -13.49 7.75 10.97
CA GLN A 49 -13.68 6.55 11.79
C GLN A 49 -15.17 6.23 11.99
N ALA A 50 -16.01 7.24 12.20
CA ALA A 50 -17.46 7.06 12.34
C ALA A 50 -18.10 6.53 11.04
N GLU A 51 -17.73 7.07 9.87
CA GLU A 51 -18.25 6.59 8.58
C GLU A 51 -17.78 5.18 8.25
N LEU A 52 -16.50 4.86 8.47
CA LEU A 52 -15.97 3.51 8.25
C LEU A 52 -16.62 2.47 9.17
N ALA A 53 -16.90 2.83 10.43
CA ALA A 53 -17.56 1.94 11.38
C ALA A 53 -18.96 1.53 10.92
N LYS A 54 -19.71 2.41 10.22
CA LYS A 54 -21.01 2.07 9.62
C LYS A 54 -20.90 0.95 8.58
N GLN A 55 -19.72 0.79 7.97
CA GLN A 55 -19.41 -0.24 6.98
C GLN A 55 -18.67 -1.44 7.62
N GLY A 56 -18.44 -1.43 8.93
CA GLY A 56 -17.68 -2.48 9.63
C GLY A 56 -16.17 -2.44 9.37
N LEU A 57 -15.65 -1.31 8.90
CA LEU A 57 -14.23 -1.12 8.60
C LEU A 57 -13.54 -0.27 9.67
N THR A 58 -12.27 -0.55 9.93
CA THR A 58 -11.40 0.32 10.73
C THR A 58 -10.53 1.20 9.84
N LEU A 59 -9.97 2.27 10.41
CA LEU A 59 -8.96 3.09 9.72
C LEU A 59 -7.76 2.25 9.26
N SER A 60 -7.33 1.27 10.07
CA SER A 60 -6.23 0.38 9.71
C SER A 60 -6.57 -0.51 8.52
N ASP A 61 -7.83 -0.94 8.38
CA ASP A 61 -8.26 -1.72 7.21
C ASP A 61 -8.20 -0.87 5.95
N LEU A 62 -8.72 0.36 5.99
CA LEU A 62 -8.65 1.28 4.88
C LEU A 62 -7.20 1.57 4.47
N VAL A 63 -6.31 1.86 5.42
CA VAL A 63 -4.90 2.13 5.13
C VAL A 63 -4.21 0.91 4.52
N ARG A 64 -4.48 -0.30 5.03
CA ARG A 64 -3.93 -1.55 4.45
C ARG A 64 -4.42 -1.78 3.03
N MET A 65 -5.71 -1.61 2.77
CA MET A 65 -6.29 -1.74 1.43
C MET A 65 -5.69 -0.72 0.47
N ALA A 66 -5.60 0.54 0.89
CA ALA A 66 -4.98 1.60 0.10
C ALA A 66 -3.53 1.25 -0.24
N LEU A 67 -2.70 0.85 0.73
CA LEU A 67 -1.31 0.46 0.47
C LEU A 67 -1.18 -0.70 -0.50
N ARG A 68 -2.10 -1.68 -0.44
CA ARG A 68 -2.14 -2.80 -1.39
C ARG A 68 -2.44 -2.32 -2.81
N GLU A 69 -3.47 -1.49 -2.97
CA GLU A 69 -3.79 -0.90 -4.27
C GLU A 69 -2.66 0.01 -4.77
N ALA A 70 -1.94 0.70 -3.88
CA ALA A 70 -0.78 1.53 -4.22
C ALA A 70 0.33 0.69 -4.83
N ALA A 71 0.65 -0.42 -4.17
CA ALA A 71 1.68 -1.35 -4.61
C ALA A 71 1.34 -1.98 -5.97
N GLU A 72 0.04 -2.10 -6.27
CA GLU A 72 -0.44 -2.63 -7.55
C GLU A 72 -0.71 -1.53 -8.60
N GLY A 73 -0.41 -0.25 -8.29
CA GLY A 73 -0.54 0.89 -9.21
C GLY A 73 -1.98 1.34 -9.48
N ARG A 74 -2.93 0.97 -8.60
CA ARG A 74 -4.38 1.16 -8.80
C ARG A 74 -5.03 2.18 -7.87
N ILE A 75 -4.27 2.94 -7.10
CA ILE A 75 -4.86 4.05 -6.35
C ILE A 75 -5.35 5.12 -7.34
N SER A 76 -6.66 5.16 -7.53
CA SER A 76 -7.37 6.34 -8.00
C SER A 76 -8.07 6.98 -6.80
N PHE A 77 -7.50 8.05 -6.24
CA PHE A 77 -8.28 8.98 -5.42
C PHE A 77 -9.14 9.80 -6.37
N SER A 78 -10.25 9.20 -6.81
CA SER A 78 -11.30 9.93 -7.48
C SER A 78 -12.05 10.70 -6.40
N PHE A 79 -11.53 11.87 -6.02
CA PHE A 79 -12.39 12.93 -5.51
C PHE A 79 -13.44 13.21 -6.60
N ASP A 80 -14.68 13.52 -6.24
CA ASP A 80 -15.87 13.65 -7.12
C ASP A 80 -15.75 14.77 -8.20
N GLY A 81 -14.67 14.76 -8.96
CA GLY A 81 -14.15 15.83 -9.78
C GLY A 81 -12.63 15.70 -9.81
N VAL A 82 -12.07 15.29 -10.94
CA VAL A 82 -10.62 15.34 -11.19
C VAL A 82 -10.15 16.77 -10.93
N ILE A 83 -9.48 17.01 -9.79
CA ILE A 83 -8.84 18.30 -9.53
C ILE A 83 -7.62 18.36 -10.43
N ARG A 84 -7.84 18.90 -11.63
CA ARG A 84 -6.77 19.15 -12.61
C ARG A 84 -5.82 20.19 -12.04
N ASN A 85 -4.52 19.98 -12.22
CA ASN A 85 -3.54 20.97 -11.82
C ASN A 85 -3.71 22.27 -12.65
N ARG A 86 -3.10 23.37 -12.19
CA ARG A 86 -3.23 24.68 -12.84
C ARG A 86 -2.75 24.67 -14.30
N GLU A 87 -1.74 23.86 -14.60
CA GLU A 87 -1.19 23.73 -15.96
C GLU A 87 -2.19 23.08 -16.90
N THR A 88 -2.83 22.00 -16.47
CA THR A 88 -3.88 21.30 -17.23
C THR A 88 -5.07 22.22 -17.47
N LEU A 89 -5.49 22.98 -16.46
CA LEU A 89 -6.59 23.96 -16.62
C LEU A 89 -6.25 25.04 -17.66
N LYS A 90 -5.02 25.54 -17.67
CA LYS A 90 -4.56 26.51 -18.69
C LYS A 90 -4.51 25.90 -20.09
N ALA A 91 -3.92 24.71 -20.23
CA ALA A 91 -3.87 24.02 -21.52
C ALA A 91 -5.28 23.78 -22.08
N MET A 92 -6.25 23.43 -21.24
CA MET A 92 -7.64 23.30 -21.66
C MET A 92 -8.26 24.63 -22.10
N GLN A 93 -8.02 25.72 -21.37
CA GLN A 93 -8.48 27.05 -21.77
C GLN A 93 -7.89 27.48 -23.13
N GLU A 94 -6.60 27.23 -23.36
CA GLU A 94 -5.94 27.53 -24.63
C GLU A 94 -6.56 26.72 -25.79
N LEU A 95 -6.90 25.45 -25.55
CA LEU A 95 -7.60 24.62 -26.53
C LEU A 95 -9.03 25.15 -26.80
N ASP A 96 -9.77 25.53 -25.76
CA ASP A 96 -11.12 26.10 -25.87
C ASP A 96 -11.13 27.45 -26.60
N GLU A 97 -10.09 28.27 -26.41
CA GLU A 97 -9.84 29.52 -27.14
C GLU A 97 -9.38 29.28 -28.60
N GLY A 98 -9.22 28.03 -29.01
CA GLY A 98 -8.84 27.66 -30.37
C GLY A 98 -7.36 27.83 -30.69
N LYS A 99 -6.50 28.03 -29.67
CA LYS A 99 -5.03 28.17 -29.81
C LYS A 99 -4.32 26.82 -29.92
N GLY A 100 -5.05 25.71 -29.87
CA GLY A 100 -4.51 24.37 -30.04
C GLY A 100 -3.95 24.14 -31.44
N GLU A 101 -2.81 23.45 -31.52
CA GLU A 101 -2.26 22.98 -32.78
C GLU A 101 -3.23 22.01 -33.46
N ARG A 102 -3.51 22.25 -34.74
CA ARG A 102 -4.42 21.42 -35.54
C ARG A 102 -3.67 20.83 -36.72
N VAL A 103 -3.94 19.56 -36.98
CA VAL A 103 -3.36 18.81 -38.10
C VAL A 103 -4.47 18.15 -38.90
N ALA A 104 -4.28 18.07 -40.21
CA ALA A 104 -5.32 17.66 -41.16
C ALA A 104 -5.53 16.14 -41.24
N SER A 105 -4.63 15.33 -40.67
CA SER A 105 -4.73 13.86 -40.72
C SER A 105 -4.07 13.20 -39.51
N LEU A 106 -4.47 11.96 -39.23
CA LEU A 106 -3.87 11.14 -38.18
C LEU A 106 -2.38 10.88 -38.41
N ASN A 107 -1.97 10.69 -39.67
CA ASN A 107 -0.56 10.52 -40.01
C ASN A 107 0.25 11.79 -39.70
N ALA A 108 -0.29 12.97 -40.01
CA ALA A 108 0.35 14.25 -39.66
C ALA A 108 0.42 14.46 -38.13
N PHE A 109 -0.61 14.02 -37.39
CA PHE A 109 -0.59 14.03 -35.92
C PHE A 109 0.52 13.14 -35.35
N HIS A 110 0.68 11.92 -35.87
CA HIS A 110 1.72 11.01 -35.40
C HIS A 110 3.13 11.55 -35.67
N GLU A 111 3.37 12.19 -36.82
CA GLU A 111 4.67 12.82 -37.10
C GLU A 111 4.95 14.03 -36.21
N MET A 112 3.92 14.81 -35.85
CA MET A 112 4.03 15.92 -34.90
C MET A 112 4.44 15.46 -33.49
N MET A 113 3.87 14.35 -33.01
CA MET A 113 4.10 13.82 -31.65
C MET A 113 5.43 13.06 -31.48
N LYS A 114 6.16 12.78 -32.56
CA LYS A 114 7.44 12.05 -32.54
C LYS A 114 8.68 12.93 -32.33
N LYS A 115 8.50 14.25 -32.25
CA LYS A 115 9.57 15.21 -31.90
C LYS A 115 9.93 15.11 -30.42
#